data_AF-A0A4S2N732-F1
#
_entry.id   AF-A0A4S2N732-F1
#
_cell.length_a   1.000
_cell.length_b   1.000
_cell.length_c   1.000
_cell.angle_alpha   90.00
_cell.angle_beta   90.00
_cell.angle_gamma   90.00
#
_symmetry.space_group_name_H-M   'P 1'
#
loop_
_entity.id
_entity.type
_entity.pdbx_description
1 polymer ?
#
loop_
_entity_poly.entity_id
_entity_poly.type
_entity_poly.pdbx_seq_one_letter_code
_entity_poly.pdbx_strand_id
1 'polypeptide(L)'
;MSLLPPPSARKRKREEELGPSVLIGAHAESPFDNPVRIIPTIVLPRAYFPLQWLSGVPARLYHCSNHIPALSEPGKIAVVKMEGERQLSAVESLEKDAYVLYKLSTQVRLKDVRKLYAQLSRLRMDGEPTERVEYKDAWWEDIGSMTYPFTEHPLMPRQLESITERATPLNPDVVSESAESPRQTSAEVLENLRNQYYESLYLTKTSLAYFSKSALSRARAYFQGDDPETPSPIGELTAFLHSMLVPLSNMDSKHRKTLPTFVSEEHIDNISILKKDEETYLQNWRTSAFGDRVLAPTDPRVKCVLEKLKTRE
;
A
#
# COMPACT_ATOMS: atom_id res chain seq x y z
N MET A 1 -42.59 -16.56 59.79
CA MET A 1 -42.59 -16.24 58.35
C MET A 1 -41.48 -15.23 58.11
N SER A 2 -40.32 -15.70 57.62
CA SER A 2 -39.13 -14.88 57.41
C SER A 2 -38.89 -14.85 55.90
N LEU A 3 -39.20 -13.72 55.27
CA LEU A 3 -39.13 -13.52 53.82
C LEU A 3 -37.67 -13.28 53.40
N LEU A 4 -37.19 -14.10 52.47
CA LEU A 4 -35.91 -13.93 51.76
C LEU A 4 -35.92 -12.63 50.93
N PRO A 5 -34.79 -11.92 50.80
CA PRO A 5 -34.65 -10.82 49.85
C PRO A 5 -34.41 -11.34 48.41
N PRO A 6 -34.81 -10.58 47.37
CA PRO A 6 -34.73 -11.01 45.98
C PRO A 6 -33.30 -10.91 45.41
N PRO A 7 -32.97 -11.70 44.36
CA PRO A 7 -31.63 -11.75 43.79
C PRO A 7 -31.31 -10.49 42.97
N SER A 8 -30.12 -9.92 43.18
CA SER A 8 -29.67 -8.72 42.46
C SER A 8 -29.42 -9.03 40.98
N ALA A 9 -30.20 -8.43 40.09
CA ALA A 9 -29.92 -8.39 38.67
C ALA A 9 -28.68 -7.51 38.42
N ARG A 10 -27.54 -8.13 38.15
CA ARG A 10 -26.36 -7.46 37.60
C ARG A 10 -26.73 -6.88 36.22
N LYS A 11 -27.06 -5.59 36.16
CA LYS A 11 -27.16 -4.80 34.92
C LYS A 11 -25.84 -4.93 34.15
N ARG A 12 -25.83 -5.74 33.09
CA ARG A 12 -24.77 -5.69 32.07
C ARG A 12 -24.92 -4.36 31.34
N LYS A 13 -23.88 -3.53 31.43
CA LYS A 13 -23.73 -2.26 30.71
C LYS A 13 -23.78 -2.55 29.20
N ARG A 14 -24.91 -2.21 28.57
CA ARG A 14 -25.12 -2.31 27.12
C ARG A 14 -24.06 -1.44 26.44
N GLU A 15 -23.22 -2.03 25.58
CA GLU A 15 -22.31 -1.25 24.75
C GLU A 15 -23.16 -0.40 23.79
N GLU A 16 -22.90 0.90 23.79
CA GLU A 16 -23.59 1.89 22.96
C GLU A 16 -23.06 1.73 21.52
N GLU A 17 -23.83 1.04 20.69
CA GLU A 17 -23.57 0.86 19.25
C GLU A 17 -24.26 1.99 18.49
N LEU A 18 -23.57 2.57 17.50
CA LEU A 18 -24.00 3.82 16.84
C LEU A 18 -25.16 3.62 15.84
N GLY A 19 -25.59 2.39 15.59
CA GLY A 19 -26.68 2.10 14.66
C GLY A 19 -26.95 0.61 14.43
N PRO A 20 -27.97 0.29 13.61
CA PRO A 20 -28.29 -1.09 13.24
C PRO A 20 -27.16 -1.71 12.40
N SER A 21 -27.08 -3.03 12.42
CA SER A 21 -26.12 -3.75 11.56
C SER A 21 -26.43 -3.51 10.08
N VAL A 22 -25.41 -3.24 9.28
CA VAL A 22 -25.51 -3.03 7.83
C VAL A 22 -24.89 -4.21 7.10
N LEU A 23 -25.57 -4.72 6.08
CA LEU A 23 -25.02 -5.75 5.19
C LEU A 23 -24.35 -5.07 3.99
N ILE A 24 -23.07 -5.34 3.77
CA ILE A 24 -22.33 -4.84 2.61
C ILE A 24 -21.97 -6.02 1.71
N GLY A 25 -22.24 -5.89 0.41
CA GLY A 25 -22.01 -6.93 -0.60
C GLY A 25 -20.67 -6.77 -1.32
N ALA A 26 -20.29 -7.81 -2.07
CA ALA A 26 -19.11 -7.81 -2.93
C ALA A 26 -19.20 -6.66 -3.97
N HIS A 27 -18.09 -5.94 -4.18
CA HIS A 27 -18.00 -4.98 -5.28
C HIS A 27 -17.76 -5.70 -6.61
N ALA A 28 -18.12 -5.11 -7.75
CA ALA A 28 -17.91 -5.71 -9.08
C ALA A 28 -16.42 -6.01 -9.38
N GLU A 29 -15.52 -5.22 -8.80
CA GLU A 29 -14.05 -5.41 -8.87
C GLU A 29 -13.51 -6.43 -7.84
N SER A 30 -14.35 -6.87 -6.89
CA SER A 30 -14.06 -7.95 -5.95
C SER A 30 -15.25 -8.93 -5.86
N PRO A 31 -15.62 -9.61 -6.95
CA PRO A 31 -16.86 -10.40 -7.04
C PRO A 31 -16.81 -11.68 -6.18
N PHE A 32 -15.65 -12.01 -5.61
CA PHE A 32 -15.43 -13.19 -4.78
C PHE A 32 -15.48 -12.89 -3.27
N ASP A 33 -15.62 -11.62 -2.87
CA ASP A 33 -15.81 -11.29 -1.46
C ASP A 33 -17.23 -11.68 -1.03
N ASN A 34 -17.33 -12.40 0.10
CA ASN A 34 -18.62 -12.72 0.67
C ASN A 34 -19.28 -11.45 1.23
N PRO A 35 -20.60 -11.31 1.15
CA PRO A 35 -21.29 -10.21 1.82
C PRO A 35 -21.02 -10.28 3.33
N VAL A 36 -20.67 -9.13 3.92
CA VAL A 36 -20.30 -9.01 5.33
C VAL A 36 -21.30 -8.13 6.06
N ARG A 37 -21.76 -8.60 7.23
CA ARG A 37 -22.53 -7.78 8.16
C ARG A 37 -21.57 -7.00 9.05
N ILE A 38 -21.69 -5.68 9.02
CA ILE A 38 -20.93 -4.77 9.85
C ILE A 38 -21.82 -4.07 10.87
N ILE A 39 -21.26 -3.66 11.99
CA ILE A 39 -21.92 -2.89 13.04
C ILE A 39 -21.08 -1.63 13.29
N PRO A 40 -21.51 -0.46 12.76
CA PRO A 40 -20.83 0.80 12.99
C PRO A 40 -20.76 1.11 14.47
N THR A 41 -19.55 1.31 14.98
CA THR A 41 -19.33 1.49 16.41
C THR A 41 -18.89 2.91 16.75
N ILE A 42 -17.96 3.50 15.99
CA ILE A 42 -17.44 4.86 16.21
C ILE A 42 -17.09 5.48 14.86
N VAL A 43 -17.41 6.77 14.67
CA VAL A 43 -16.96 7.54 13.50
C VAL A 43 -15.91 8.55 13.92
N LEU A 44 -14.84 8.65 13.13
CA LEU A 44 -13.71 9.54 13.33
C LEU A 44 -13.46 10.34 12.05
N PRO A 45 -12.92 11.55 12.12
CA PRO A 45 -12.36 12.20 10.93
C PRO A 45 -11.12 11.42 10.46
N ARG A 46 -11.02 11.20 9.16
CA ARG A 46 -9.96 10.42 8.50
C ARG A 46 -8.56 10.94 8.81
N ALA A 47 -8.41 12.26 9.02
CA ALA A 47 -7.16 12.92 9.35
C ALA A 47 -6.57 12.47 10.69
N TYR A 48 -7.42 12.08 11.65
CA TYR A 48 -6.98 11.64 12.98
C TYR A 48 -6.93 10.11 13.11
N PHE A 49 -7.21 9.38 12.03
CA PHE A 49 -7.17 7.92 12.05
C PHE A 49 -5.71 7.42 12.02
N PRO A 50 -5.22 6.73 13.08
CA PRO A 50 -3.82 6.34 13.14
C PRO A 50 -3.49 5.23 12.13
N LEU A 51 -2.56 5.49 11.20
CA LEU A 51 -2.15 4.49 10.20
C LEU A 51 -1.57 3.20 10.84
N GLN A 52 -0.95 3.32 12.02
CA GLN A 52 -0.46 2.19 12.81
C GLN A 52 -1.57 1.21 13.26
N TRP A 53 -2.84 1.61 13.18
CA TRP A 53 -3.97 0.74 13.49
C TRP A 53 -4.29 -0.21 12.33
N LEU A 54 -3.73 -0.02 11.15
CA LEU A 54 -3.94 -0.92 10.02
C LEU A 54 -3.17 -2.22 10.21
N SER A 55 -3.77 -3.34 9.81
CA SER A 55 -3.13 -4.67 9.90
C SER A 55 -2.05 -4.92 8.84
N GLY A 56 -1.94 -4.05 7.84
CA GLY A 56 -1.08 -4.25 6.66
C GLY A 56 -1.69 -5.16 5.58
N VAL A 57 -2.86 -5.75 5.83
CA VAL A 57 -3.63 -6.48 4.82
C VAL A 57 -4.21 -5.46 3.82
N PRO A 58 -4.19 -5.76 2.50
CA PRO A 58 -4.82 -4.92 1.49
C PRO A 58 -6.28 -4.60 1.83
N ALA A 59 -6.69 -3.37 1.54
CA ALA A 59 -8.07 -2.95 1.69
C ALA A 59 -8.96 -3.68 0.67
N ARG A 60 -10.21 -3.93 1.05
CA ARG A 60 -11.19 -4.62 0.20
C ARG A 60 -12.31 -3.68 -0.19
N LEU A 61 -12.79 -3.81 -1.42
CA LEU A 61 -13.87 -3.01 -1.97
C LEU A 61 -15.19 -3.74 -1.82
N TYR A 62 -16.18 -3.02 -1.32
CA TYR A 62 -17.53 -3.52 -1.12
C TYR A 62 -18.56 -2.54 -1.66
N HIS A 63 -19.70 -3.08 -2.08
CA HIS A 63 -20.86 -2.32 -2.54
C HIS A 63 -21.98 -2.39 -1.49
N CYS A 64 -22.55 -1.24 -1.10
CA CYS A 64 -23.71 -1.19 -0.23
C CYS A 64 -24.87 -0.48 -0.92
N SER A 65 -25.95 -1.21 -1.21
CA SER A 65 -27.17 -0.63 -1.78
C SER A 65 -27.87 0.32 -0.82
N ASN A 66 -27.63 0.18 0.49
CA ASN A 66 -28.11 1.10 1.51
C ASN A 66 -26.95 1.97 2.01
N HIS A 67 -27.04 3.27 1.75
CA HIS A 67 -26.05 4.23 2.21
C HIS A 67 -25.88 4.19 3.74
N ILE A 68 -24.64 4.16 4.25
CA ILE A 68 -24.32 4.20 5.68
C ILE A 68 -24.37 5.66 6.14
N PRO A 69 -25.41 6.13 6.89
CA PRO A 69 -25.59 7.56 7.18
C PRO A 69 -24.40 8.20 7.90
N ALA A 70 -23.68 7.41 8.71
CA ALA A 70 -22.54 7.87 9.47
C ALA A 70 -21.29 8.21 8.59
N LEU A 71 -21.31 7.80 7.31
CA LEU A 71 -20.26 8.02 6.30
C LEU A 71 -20.75 8.88 5.12
N SER A 72 -21.87 9.59 5.25
CA SER A 72 -22.40 10.46 4.18
C SER A 72 -21.49 11.62 3.82
N GLU A 73 -20.66 12.05 4.77
CA GLU A 73 -19.73 13.15 4.57
C GLU A 73 -18.34 12.60 4.22
N PRO A 74 -17.68 13.17 3.19
CA PRO A 74 -16.32 12.78 2.84
C PRO A 74 -15.36 13.09 4.00
N GLY A 75 -14.26 12.34 4.07
CA GLY A 75 -13.24 12.53 5.11
C GLY A 75 -13.64 11.97 6.49
N LYS A 76 -14.69 11.15 6.56
CA LYS A 76 -15.03 10.35 7.75
C LYS A 76 -14.66 8.88 7.55
N ILE A 77 -14.23 8.25 8.64
CA ILE A 77 -13.95 6.82 8.70
C ILE A 77 -14.68 6.20 9.89
N ALA A 78 -15.37 5.09 9.65
CA ALA A 78 -16.14 4.38 10.67
C ALA A 78 -15.36 3.15 11.14
N VAL A 79 -15.13 3.03 12.45
CA VAL A 79 -14.69 1.79 13.06
C VAL A 79 -15.92 0.91 13.29
N VAL A 80 -15.85 -0.32 12.78
CA VAL A 80 -16.95 -1.27 12.75
C VAL A 80 -16.53 -2.61 13.37
N LYS A 81 -17.51 -3.31 13.95
CA LYS A 81 -17.37 -4.74 14.26
C LYS A 81 -17.97 -5.54 13.12
N MET A 82 -17.33 -6.62 12.70
CA MET A 82 -17.89 -7.53 11.70
C MET A 82 -18.49 -8.76 12.37
N GLU A 83 -19.61 -9.25 11.87
CA GLU A 83 -20.24 -10.47 12.36
C GLU A 83 -19.31 -11.67 12.13
N GLY A 84 -19.02 -12.43 13.19
CA GLY A 84 -18.11 -13.59 13.14
C GLY A 84 -16.63 -13.26 13.30
N GLU A 85 -16.21 -11.99 13.25
CA GLU A 85 -14.83 -11.58 13.50
C GLU A 85 -14.68 -10.87 14.85
N ARG A 86 -13.64 -11.27 15.62
CA ARG A 86 -13.28 -10.57 16.87
C ARG A 86 -12.45 -9.31 16.62
N GLN A 87 -11.84 -9.23 15.44
CA GLN A 87 -11.00 -8.13 15.00
C GLN A 87 -11.88 -6.96 14.57
N LEU A 88 -11.44 -5.73 14.85
CA LEU A 88 -12.12 -4.53 14.38
C LEU A 88 -11.73 -4.24 12.93
N SER A 89 -12.62 -3.58 12.22
CA SER A 89 -12.37 -3.08 10.87
C SER A 89 -12.67 -1.59 10.81
N ALA A 90 -12.08 -0.90 9.83
CA ALA A 90 -12.46 0.46 9.49
C ALA A 90 -13.07 0.50 8.10
N VAL A 91 -14.09 1.34 7.91
CA VAL A 91 -14.83 1.50 6.67
C VAL A 91 -14.84 2.96 6.28
N GLU A 92 -14.50 3.24 5.03
CA GLU A 92 -14.47 4.56 4.41
C GLU A 92 -15.35 4.54 3.16
N SER A 93 -16.09 5.63 2.91
CA SER A 93 -16.87 5.77 1.68
C SER A 93 -15.98 6.29 0.56
N LEU A 94 -15.99 5.65 -0.60
CA LEU A 94 -15.30 6.14 -1.80
C LEU A 94 -16.28 6.95 -2.66
N GLU A 95 -17.45 6.37 -2.94
CA GLU A 95 -18.54 6.97 -3.71
C GLU A 95 -19.89 6.70 -3.00
N LYS A 96 -21.03 7.02 -3.64
CA LYS A 96 -22.37 6.95 -3.01
C LYS A 96 -22.76 5.54 -2.52
N ASP A 97 -22.19 4.50 -3.11
CA ASP A 97 -22.51 3.10 -2.89
C ASP A 97 -21.26 2.19 -2.78
N ALA A 98 -20.05 2.73 -2.96
CA ALA A 98 -18.79 2.02 -2.87
C ALA A 98 -18.05 2.34 -1.56
N TYR A 99 -17.65 1.29 -0.86
CA TYR A 99 -17.00 1.36 0.45
C TYR A 99 -15.68 0.58 0.45
N VAL A 100 -14.67 1.17 1.08
CA VAL A 100 -13.38 0.52 1.30
C VAL A 100 -13.32 0.03 2.73
N LEU A 101 -13.00 -1.25 2.91
CA LEU A 101 -12.86 -1.89 4.22
C LEU A 101 -11.39 -2.23 4.50
N TYR A 102 -10.91 -1.74 5.64
CA TYR A 102 -9.57 -1.97 6.16
C TYR A 102 -9.63 -2.90 7.38
N LYS A 103 -8.85 -3.98 7.37
CA LYS A 103 -8.65 -4.78 8.59
C LYS A 103 -7.72 -4.05 9.55
N LEU A 104 -8.14 -3.87 10.81
CA LEU A 104 -7.31 -3.23 11.84
C LEU A 104 -6.41 -4.24 12.52
N SER A 105 -5.25 -3.83 13.01
CA SER A 105 -4.33 -4.68 13.78
C SER A 105 -5.05 -5.32 14.97
N THR A 106 -4.70 -6.57 15.30
CA THR A 106 -5.25 -7.32 16.44
C THR A 106 -4.97 -6.66 17.79
N GLN A 107 -4.02 -5.71 17.83
CA GLN A 107 -3.71 -4.92 19.01
C GLN A 107 -4.70 -3.78 19.26
N VAL A 108 -5.46 -3.37 18.23
CA VAL A 108 -6.43 -2.27 18.33
C VAL A 108 -7.67 -2.77 19.05
N ARG A 109 -8.00 -2.15 20.17
CA ARG A 109 -9.20 -2.47 20.94
C ARG A 109 -10.16 -1.29 20.92
N LEU A 110 -11.45 -1.59 21.03
CA LEU A 110 -12.50 -0.58 20.98
C LEU A 110 -12.34 0.50 22.07
N LYS A 111 -11.78 0.16 23.23
CA LYS A 111 -11.46 1.13 24.28
C LYS A 111 -10.43 2.19 23.85
N ASP A 112 -9.47 1.79 23.01
CA ASP A 112 -8.40 2.67 22.53
C ASP A 112 -8.99 3.64 21.48
N VAL A 113 -9.91 3.16 20.66
CA VAL A 113 -10.72 3.97 19.73
C VAL A 113 -11.62 4.97 20.48
N ARG A 114 -12.32 4.53 21.54
CA ARG A 114 -13.14 5.42 22.39
C ARG A 114 -12.30 6.50 23.07
N LYS A 115 -11.08 6.15 23.52
CA LYS A 115 -10.16 7.12 24.13
C LYS A 115 -9.78 8.20 23.14
N LEU A 116 -9.42 7.82 21.90
CA LEU A 116 -9.12 8.77 20.84
C LEU A 116 -10.34 9.65 20.52
N TYR A 117 -11.51 9.05 20.34
CA TYR A 117 -12.75 9.80 20.11
C TYR A 117 -13.03 10.82 21.22
N ALA A 118 -12.85 10.44 22.48
CA ALA A 118 -13.02 11.34 23.62
C ALA A 118 -11.97 12.47 23.65
N GLN A 119 -10.73 12.20 23.24
CA GLN A 119 -9.70 13.23 23.10
C GLN A 119 -10.09 14.23 22.01
N LEU A 120 -10.50 13.76 20.83
CA LEU A 120 -10.94 14.61 19.72
C LEU A 120 -12.20 15.42 20.10
N SER A 121 -13.13 14.80 20.82
CA SER A 121 -14.34 15.47 21.31
C SER A 121 -14.04 16.59 22.32
N ARG A 122 -12.94 16.47 23.09
CA ARG A 122 -12.48 17.51 24.02
C ARG A 122 -11.76 18.65 23.31
N LEU A 123 -11.16 18.37 22.17
CA LEU A 123 -10.53 19.36 21.28
C LEU A 123 -11.56 20.11 20.41
N ARG A 124 -12.87 19.88 20.65
CA ARG A 124 -14.02 20.30 19.84
C ARG A 124 -13.75 21.52 18.95
N MET A 125 -13.52 21.19 17.68
CA MET A 125 -13.94 21.98 16.54
C MET A 125 -15.45 21.79 16.41
N ASP A 126 -16.23 22.73 16.95
CA ASP A 126 -17.55 23.04 16.40
C ASP A 126 -17.30 23.94 15.18
N GLY A 127 -16.91 23.33 14.06
CA GLY A 127 -16.70 24.01 12.79
C GLY A 127 -17.45 23.25 11.71
N GLU A 128 -18.59 23.79 11.29
CA GLU A 128 -19.31 23.33 10.11
C GLU A 128 -18.43 23.35 8.85
N PRO A 129 -18.76 22.52 7.84
CA PRO A 129 -18.01 22.43 6.60
C PRO A 129 -18.41 23.58 5.66
N THR A 130 -17.53 24.55 5.50
CA THR A 130 -17.54 25.49 4.36
C THR A 130 -16.06 25.80 4.14
N GLU A 131 -15.39 25.35 3.09
CA GLU A 131 -15.76 25.40 1.69
C GLU A 131 -15.41 24.08 0.99
N ARG A 132 -16.07 23.84 -0.13
CA ARG A 132 -15.60 22.95 -1.17
C ARG A 132 -14.18 23.39 -1.53
N VAL A 133 -13.16 22.71 -1.01
CA VAL A 133 -11.76 22.97 -1.40
C VAL A 133 -11.68 22.60 -2.87
N GLU A 134 -11.81 23.61 -3.71
CA GLU A 134 -11.39 23.57 -5.09
C GLU A 134 -9.89 23.26 -5.03
N TYR A 135 -9.53 22.03 -5.41
CA TYR A 135 -8.15 21.59 -5.44
C TYR A 135 -7.39 22.50 -6.40
N LYS A 136 -6.70 23.50 -5.85
CA LYS A 136 -5.59 24.12 -6.58
C LYS A 136 -4.51 23.05 -6.73
N ASP A 137 -3.92 23.01 -7.92
CA ASP A 137 -2.94 22.03 -8.41
C ASP A 137 -1.60 21.96 -7.64
N ALA A 138 -1.58 22.17 -6.31
CA ALA A 138 -0.36 22.21 -5.51
C ALA A 138 -0.56 21.80 -4.04
N TRP A 139 -1.44 20.85 -3.75
CA TRP A 139 -1.71 20.38 -2.38
C TRP A 139 -0.48 19.76 -1.65
N TRP A 140 0.60 19.48 -2.36
CA TRP A 140 1.85 18.93 -1.81
C TRP A 140 2.80 19.98 -1.21
N GLU A 141 2.60 21.29 -1.46
CA GLU A 141 3.45 22.33 -0.86
C GLU A 141 3.20 22.50 0.65
N ASP A 142 2.01 22.12 1.13
CA ASP A 142 1.56 22.35 2.50
C ASP A 142 1.92 21.21 3.48
N ILE A 143 2.43 20.08 2.98
CA ILE A 143 2.80 18.91 3.80
C ILE A 143 3.99 19.21 4.73
N GLY A 144 4.82 20.21 4.41
CA GLY A 144 5.99 20.60 5.20
C GLY A 144 5.66 21.33 6.53
N SER A 145 4.42 21.78 6.72
CA SER A 145 4.03 22.64 7.86
C SER A 145 3.21 21.90 8.95
N MET A 146 2.76 20.67 8.68
CA MET A 146 1.85 19.97 9.59
C MET A 146 2.61 19.36 10.79
N THR A 147 2.56 20.05 11.92
CA THR A 147 3.05 19.54 13.22
C THR A 147 2.08 18.50 13.77
N TYR A 148 2.48 17.23 13.73
CA TYR A 148 1.69 16.12 14.24
C TYR A 148 1.68 16.10 15.78
N PRO A 149 0.52 15.95 16.44
CA PRO A 149 0.40 16.00 17.91
C PRO A 149 0.92 14.74 18.64
N PHE A 150 1.74 13.90 18.00
CA PHE A 150 2.27 12.66 18.60
C PHE A 150 3.79 12.63 18.78
N THR A 151 4.50 13.73 18.54
CA THR A 151 5.95 13.81 18.76
C THR A 151 6.30 14.50 20.08
N GLU A 152 5.91 13.89 21.20
CA GLU A 152 6.65 14.10 22.46
C GLU A 152 7.55 12.89 22.69
N HIS A 153 8.60 12.77 21.89
CA HIS A 153 9.89 12.16 22.22
C HIS A 153 10.75 12.14 20.94
N PRO A 154 11.76 13.03 20.82
CA PRO A 154 12.75 12.93 19.77
C PRO A 154 13.62 11.70 20.07
N LEU A 155 13.43 10.61 19.34
CA LEU A 155 14.47 9.59 19.23
C LEU A 155 15.59 10.20 18.39
N MET A 156 16.60 10.71 19.10
CA MET A 156 17.89 11.11 18.53
C MET A 156 18.43 9.99 17.63
N PRO A 157 18.94 10.31 16.43
CA PRO A 157 19.72 9.37 15.64
C PRO A 157 21.09 9.23 16.29
N ARG A 158 21.30 8.17 17.06
CA ARG A 158 22.64 7.75 17.46
C ARG A 158 22.78 6.23 17.30
N GLN A 159 23.84 5.88 16.58
CA GLN A 159 24.38 4.54 16.34
C GLN A 159 23.73 3.72 15.21
N LEU A 160 24.02 4.13 13.98
CA LEU A 160 24.46 3.17 12.96
C LEU A 160 25.70 3.72 12.22
N GLU A 161 26.68 4.22 12.98
CA GLU A 161 28.04 4.43 12.50
C GLU A 161 28.87 3.20 12.88
N SER A 162 28.88 2.19 12.00
CA SER A 162 29.97 1.22 11.91
C SER A 162 29.78 0.39 10.63
N ILE A 163 30.22 0.95 9.50
CA ILE A 163 31.05 0.35 8.43
C ILE A 163 31.22 1.50 7.42
N THR A 164 32.11 2.44 7.75
CA THR A 164 32.76 3.34 6.78
C THR A 164 34.11 3.71 7.37
N GLU A 165 35.08 2.80 7.24
CA GLU A 165 36.47 3.15 7.03
C GLU A 165 36.66 2.90 5.53
N ARG A 166 36.99 3.86 4.67
CA ARG A 166 38.19 4.68 4.74
C ARG A 166 38.06 5.80 3.69
N ALA A 167 38.01 7.06 4.13
CA ALA A 167 38.44 8.21 3.34
C ALA A 167 38.76 9.37 4.29
N THR A 168 40.03 9.77 4.29
CA THR A 168 40.63 10.84 5.10
C THR A 168 40.09 12.21 4.66
N PRO A 169 39.95 13.21 5.56
CA PRO A 169 39.33 14.49 5.24
C PRO A 169 40.37 15.52 4.77
N LEU A 170 40.05 16.28 3.73
CA LEU A 170 40.71 17.55 3.41
C LEU A 170 39.66 18.62 3.05
N ASN A 171 40.00 19.84 3.45
CA ASN A 171 39.19 21.04 3.67
C ASN A 171 38.44 21.62 2.44
N PRO A 172 37.50 22.56 2.68
CA PRO A 172 36.62 23.16 1.69
C PRO A 172 37.29 24.36 1.03
N ASP A 173 37.49 24.27 -0.29
CA ASP A 173 37.43 25.36 -1.25
C ASP A 173 37.87 24.80 -2.60
N VAL A 174 37.45 25.47 -3.68
CA VAL A 174 37.88 25.30 -5.07
C VAL A 174 36.95 24.43 -5.95
N VAL A 175 36.05 25.18 -6.60
CA VAL A 175 35.67 25.12 -8.02
C VAL A 175 34.65 24.06 -8.44
N SER A 176 33.50 24.60 -8.89
CA SER A 176 32.56 24.00 -9.84
C SER A 176 33.30 23.34 -11.00
N GLU A 177 33.44 22.02 -10.95
CA GLU A 177 33.75 21.20 -12.12
C GLU A 177 32.43 20.58 -12.61
N SER A 178 31.89 21.19 -13.66
CA SER A 178 30.91 20.58 -14.54
C SER A 178 31.55 19.34 -15.17
N ALA A 179 31.44 18.19 -14.51
CA ALA A 179 31.76 16.90 -15.09
C ALA A 179 30.66 16.54 -16.09
N GLU A 180 30.97 16.77 -17.37
CA GLU A 180 30.20 16.36 -18.53
C GLU A 180 30.17 14.81 -18.58
N SER A 181 29.19 14.21 -17.88
CA SER A 181 28.88 12.79 -18.02
C SER A 181 28.43 12.50 -19.46
N PRO A 182 28.75 11.32 -20.05
CA PRO A 182 28.31 10.97 -21.40
C PRO A 182 26.80 11.20 -21.50
N ARG A 183 26.35 11.94 -22.52
CA ARG A 183 24.91 12.17 -22.75
C ARG A 183 24.24 10.82 -22.99
N GLN A 184 23.72 10.21 -21.92
CA GLN A 184 22.94 8.98 -22.02
C GLN A 184 21.75 9.25 -22.93
N THR A 185 21.51 8.36 -23.89
CA THR A 185 20.35 8.47 -24.77
C THR A 185 19.07 8.14 -24.00
N SER A 186 17.90 8.65 -24.43
CA SER A 186 16.63 8.34 -23.76
C SER A 186 16.37 6.83 -23.73
N ALA A 187 16.70 6.14 -24.83
CA ALA A 187 16.61 4.69 -24.94
C ALA A 187 17.49 3.96 -23.90
N GLU A 188 18.72 4.42 -23.65
CA GLU A 188 19.59 3.86 -22.62
C GLU A 188 19.04 4.07 -21.21
N VAL A 189 18.45 5.24 -20.93
CA VAL A 189 17.82 5.51 -19.63
C VAL A 189 16.64 4.58 -19.40
N LEU A 190 15.80 4.37 -20.41
CA LEU A 190 14.66 3.44 -20.34
C LEU A 190 15.13 1.99 -20.20
N GLU A 191 16.17 1.58 -20.92
CA GLU A 191 16.75 0.24 -20.79
C GLU A 191 17.32 0.01 -19.38
N ASN A 192 18.06 0.98 -18.85
CA ASN A 192 18.57 0.93 -17.48
C ASN A 192 17.44 0.88 -16.45
N LEU A 193 16.32 1.55 -16.70
CA LEU A 193 15.14 1.50 -15.85
C LEU A 193 14.47 0.11 -15.88
N ARG A 194 14.37 -0.51 -17.06
CA ARG A 194 13.90 -1.91 -17.22
C ARG A 194 14.77 -2.87 -16.41
N ASN A 195 16.09 -2.78 -16.58
CA ASN A 195 17.03 -3.64 -15.89
C ASN A 195 16.92 -3.49 -14.37
N GLN A 196 16.88 -2.25 -13.87
CA GLN A 196 16.68 -1.98 -12.44
C GLN A 196 15.33 -2.50 -11.93
N TYR A 197 14.27 -2.48 -12.73
CA TYR A 197 12.99 -3.08 -12.38
C TYR A 197 13.11 -4.60 -12.24
N TYR A 198 13.67 -5.31 -13.23
CA TYR A 198 13.80 -6.77 -13.17
C TYR A 198 14.79 -7.23 -12.10
N GLU A 199 15.89 -6.52 -11.89
CA GLU A 199 16.78 -6.78 -10.75
C GLU A 199 16.04 -6.59 -9.42
N SER A 200 15.23 -5.54 -9.32
CA SER A 200 14.38 -5.28 -8.16
C SER A 200 13.39 -6.42 -7.95
N LEU A 201 12.70 -6.85 -9.00
CA LEU A 201 11.65 -7.86 -8.92
C LEU A 201 12.20 -9.27 -8.64
N TYR A 202 13.21 -9.69 -9.39
CA TYR A 202 13.64 -11.08 -9.46
C TYR A 202 14.85 -11.42 -8.60
N LEU A 203 15.82 -10.52 -8.48
CA LEU A 203 17.14 -10.90 -7.96
C LEU A 203 17.43 -10.32 -6.57
N THR A 204 16.99 -9.10 -6.33
CA THR A 204 17.39 -8.36 -5.13
C THR A 204 16.43 -8.59 -3.97
N LYS A 205 17.00 -8.72 -2.77
CA LYS A 205 16.26 -8.65 -1.49
C LYS A 205 16.07 -7.21 -1.01
N THR A 206 16.47 -6.23 -1.82
CA THR A 206 16.39 -4.81 -1.48
C THR A 206 14.93 -4.37 -1.43
N SER A 207 14.67 -3.33 -0.63
CA SER A 207 13.33 -2.76 -0.53
C SER A 207 12.85 -2.26 -1.90
N LEU A 208 11.61 -2.58 -2.27
CA LEU A 208 11.01 -2.10 -3.52
C LEU A 208 10.93 -0.55 -3.55
N ALA A 209 10.91 0.09 -2.37
CA ALA A 209 11.00 1.54 -2.25
C ALA A 209 12.32 2.12 -2.79
N TYR A 210 13.38 1.31 -2.88
CA TYR A 210 14.64 1.76 -3.46
C TYR A 210 14.50 2.03 -4.96
N PHE A 211 13.73 1.20 -5.68
CA PHE A 211 13.44 1.41 -7.10
C PHE A 211 12.71 2.74 -7.33
N SER A 212 11.67 3.03 -6.55
CA SER A 212 10.91 4.28 -6.71
C SER A 212 11.74 5.51 -6.33
N LYS A 213 12.51 5.44 -5.22
CA LYS A 213 13.31 6.57 -4.73
C LYS A 213 14.56 6.87 -5.55
N SER A 214 15.11 5.88 -6.25
CA SER A 214 16.36 6.03 -6.99
C SER A 214 16.17 5.92 -8.50
N ALA A 215 15.85 4.73 -9.02
CA ALA A 215 15.74 4.44 -10.44
C ALA A 215 14.67 5.31 -11.11
N LEU A 216 13.46 5.29 -10.57
CA LEU A 216 12.33 6.03 -11.12
C LEU A 216 12.50 7.55 -10.94
N SER A 217 13.05 7.99 -9.80
CA SER A 217 13.33 9.41 -9.56
C SER A 217 14.36 9.97 -10.55
N ARG A 218 15.43 9.22 -10.86
CA ARG A 218 16.44 9.62 -11.85
C ARG A 218 15.87 9.65 -13.27
N ALA A 219 15.10 8.63 -13.64
CA ALA A 219 14.44 8.60 -14.94
C ALA A 219 13.49 9.80 -15.09
N ARG A 220 12.65 10.07 -14.08
CA ARG A 220 11.75 11.23 -14.08
C ARG A 220 12.53 12.54 -14.26
N ALA A 221 13.61 12.76 -13.51
CA ALA A 221 14.42 13.97 -13.64
C ALA A 221 15.01 14.13 -15.06
N TYR A 222 15.41 13.03 -15.71
CA TYR A 222 15.90 13.05 -17.10
C TYR A 222 14.80 13.45 -18.10
N PHE A 223 13.58 12.91 -17.94
CA PHE A 223 12.43 13.18 -18.82
C PHE A 223 11.63 14.44 -18.44
N GLN A 224 12.09 15.23 -17.47
CA GLN A 224 11.49 16.50 -17.04
C GLN A 224 12.10 17.73 -17.72
N GLY A 225 12.95 17.55 -18.73
CA GLY A 225 13.54 18.68 -19.48
C GLY A 225 12.48 19.49 -20.22
N ASP A 226 12.36 20.77 -19.87
CA ASP A 226 11.50 21.74 -20.55
C ASP A 226 12.18 22.23 -21.84
N ASP A 227 12.09 21.45 -22.91
CA ASP A 227 12.36 21.94 -24.26
C ASP A 227 11.04 22.18 -25.00
N PRO A 228 10.66 23.45 -25.28
CA PRO A 228 9.35 23.79 -25.83
C PRO A 228 9.10 23.30 -27.27
N GLU A 229 10.12 22.82 -27.99
CA GLU A 229 9.97 22.33 -29.37
C GLU A 229 9.81 20.80 -29.51
N THR A 230 10.02 20.03 -28.44
CA THR A 230 9.91 18.56 -28.47
C THR A 230 8.64 18.05 -27.78
N PRO A 231 7.96 17.03 -28.33
CA PRO A 231 6.83 16.39 -27.66
C PRO A 231 7.26 15.91 -26.27
N SER A 232 6.43 16.20 -25.26
CA SER A 232 6.79 16.09 -23.84
C SER A 232 7.54 14.78 -23.54
N PRO A 233 8.83 14.84 -23.14
CA PRO A 233 9.65 13.65 -22.88
C PRO A 233 9.05 12.76 -21.77
N ILE A 234 8.24 13.33 -20.88
CA ILE A 234 7.52 12.58 -19.85
C ILE A 234 6.46 11.62 -20.43
N GLY A 235 5.92 11.93 -21.62
CA GLY A 235 4.98 11.06 -22.33
C GLY A 235 5.64 9.75 -22.78
N GLU A 236 6.89 9.83 -23.23
CA GLU A 236 7.71 8.66 -23.57
C GLU A 236 7.94 7.77 -22.35
N LEU A 237 8.33 8.37 -21.22
CA LEU A 237 8.50 7.63 -19.96
C LEU A 237 7.18 6.99 -19.49
N THR A 238 6.06 7.70 -19.60
CA THR A 238 4.74 7.20 -19.19
C THR A 238 4.32 6.01 -20.04
N ALA A 239 4.45 6.13 -21.37
CA ALA A 239 4.16 5.04 -22.30
C ALA A 239 5.06 3.83 -22.04
N PHE A 240 6.34 4.07 -21.75
CA PHE A 240 7.28 3.02 -21.38
C PHE A 240 6.87 2.31 -20.08
N LEU A 241 6.52 3.05 -19.02
CA LEU A 241 6.08 2.46 -17.75
C LEU A 241 4.79 1.66 -17.92
N HIS A 242 3.84 2.13 -18.72
CA HIS A 242 2.65 1.36 -19.08
C HIS A 242 3.00 0.08 -19.84
N SER A 243 4.01 0.12 -20.74
CA SER A 243 4.47 -1.07 -21.44
C SER A 243 5.09 -2.14 -20.51
N MET A 244 5.65 -1.71 -19.37
CA MET A 244 6.23 -2.57 -18.35
C MET A 244 5.17 -3.23 -17.45
N LEU A 245 3.96 -2.68 -17.37
CA LEU A 245 2.87 -3.29 -16.61
C LEU A 245 2.42 -4.60 -17.25
N VAL A 246 2.22 -5.62 -16.41
CA VAL A 246 1.59 -6.87 -16.80
C VAL A 246 0.07 -6.69 -16.70
N PRO A 247 -0.70 -6.88 -17.79
CA PRO A 247 -2.15 -6.81 -17.72
C PRO A 247 -2.70 -7.83 -16.72
N LEU A 248 -3.77 -7.47 -16.00
CA LEU A 248 -4.39 -8.36 -15.00
C LEU A 248 -4.83 -9.71 -15.60
N SER A 249 -5.28 -9.72 -16.86
CA SER A 249 -5.60 -10.94 -17.61
C SER A 249 -4.41 -11.88 -17.77
N ASN A 250 -3.20 -11.33 -17.81
CA ASN A 250 -1.96 -12.05 -18.07
C ASN A 250 -1.23 -12.41 -16.76
N MET A 251 -1.49 -11.68 -15.67
CA MET A 251 -0.91 -11.97 -14.35
C MET A 251 -1.20 -13.40 -13.89
N ASP A 252 -2.44 -13.85 -13.98
CA ASP A 252 -2.79 -15.22 -13.57
C ASP A 252 -2.10 -16.27 -14.44
N SER A 253 -2.01 -16.02 -15.75
CA SER A 253 -1.30 -16.93 -16.67
C SER A 253 0.20 -16.97 -16.38
N LYS A 254 0.82 -15.81 -16.12
CA LYS A 254 2.24 -15.72 -15.73
C LYS A 254 2.51 -16.51 -14.44
N HIS A 255 1.80 -16.23 -13.35
CA HIS A 255 2.12 -16.80 -12.04
C HIS A 255 1.60 -18.23 -11.82
N ARG A 256 0.51 -18.65 -12.47
CA ARG A 256 -0.07 -20.00 -12.27
C ARG A 256 0.31 -21.00 -13.34
N LYS A 257 0.77 -20.55 -14.51
CA LYS A 257 1.14 -21.45 -15.62
C LYS A 257 2.61 -21.26 -15.99
N THR A 258 2.97 -20.07 -16.48
CA THR A 258 4.30 -19.83 -17.06
C THR A 258 5.42 -20.02 -16.04
N LEU A 259 5.36 -19.38 -14.87
CA LEU A 259 6.42 -19.48 -13.85
C LEU A 259 6.56 -20.89 -13.25
N PRO A 260 5.49 -21.61 -12.89
CA PRO A 260 5.61 -23.02 -12.47
C PRO A 260 6.26 -23.91 -13.53
N THR A 261 5.83 -23.81 -14.79
CA THR A 261 6.44 -24.55 -15.91
C THR A 261 7.91 -24.16 -16.10
N PHE A 262 8.22 -22.86 -15.95
CA PHE A 262 9.58 -22.33 -15.99
C PHE A 262 10.46 -22.93 -14.89
N VAL A 263 9.94 -23.21 -13.68
CA VAL A 263 10.67 -23.89 -12.58
C VAL A 263 10.88 -25.38 -12.84
N SER A 264 10.04 -26.00 -13.66
CA SER A 264 10.16 -27.41 -14.02
C SER A 264 11.03 -27.69 -15.26
N GLU A 265 11.58 -26.64 -15.92
CA GLU A 265 12.32 -26.77 -17.21
C GLU A 265 11.50 -27.43 -18.32
N GLU A 266 10.18 -27.43 -18.16
CA GLU A 266 9.28 -27.93 -19.19
C GLU A 266 9.17 -26.91 -20.34
N HIS A 267 8.90 -27.38 -21.55
CA HIS A 267 8.75 -26.52 -22.72
C HIS A 267 7.66 -25.46 -22.47
N ILE A 268 8.00 -24.20 -22.69
CA ILE A 268 7.11 -23.07 -22.43
C ILE A 268 6.42 -22.69 -23.73
N ASP A 269 5.18 -23.15 -23.91
CA ASP A 269 4.41 -22.89 -25.13
C ASP A 269 4.03 -21.42 -25.31
N ASN A 270 4.10 -20.61 -24.25
CA ASN A 270 3.62 -19.23 -24.26
C ASN A 270 4.61 -18.24 -23.63
N ILE A 271 5.77 -18.11 -24.26
CA ILE A 271 6.79 -17.10 -23.93
C ILE A 271 6.27 -15.68 -24.20
N SER A 272 5.22 -15.51 -25.02
CA SER A 272 4.64 -14.19 -25.35
C SER A 272 4.06 -13.41 -24.17
N ILE A 273 3.83 -14.09 -23.04
CA ILE A 273 3.41 -13.46 -21.77
C ILE A 273 4.59 -12.71 -21.13
N LEU A 274 5.82 -13.19 -21.34
CA LEU A 274 7.02 -12.56 -20.82
C LEU A 274 7.38 -11.34 -21.67
N LYS A 275 7.79 -10.29 -20.97
CA LYS A 275 8.22 -9.04 -21.58
C LYS A 275 9.65 -9.19 -22.10
N LYS A 276 10.06 -8.23 -22.94
CA LYS A 276 11.41 -8.20 -23.52
C LYS A 276 12.47 -8.32 -22.42
N ASP A 277 13.45 -9.20 -22.66
CA ASP A 277 14.63 -9.46 -21.82
C ASP A 277 14.33 -10.05 -20.42
N GLU A 278 13.06 -10.33 -20.11
CA GLU A 278 12.63 -10.84 -18.80
C GLU A 278 13.10 -12.28 -18.53
N GLU A 279 13.20 -13.10 -19.58
CA GLU A 279 13.57 -14.52 -19.51
C GLU A 279 14.92 -14.75 -18.80
N THR A 280 15.92 -13.92 -19.11
CA THR A 280 17.25 -14.00 -18.50
C THR A 280 17.19 -13.77 -16.98
N TYR A 281 16.36 -12.83 -16.53
CA TYR A 281 16.19 -12.55 -15.10
C TYR A 281 15.41 -13.67 -14.40
N LEU A 282 14.44 -14.27 -15.08
CA LEU A 282 13.73 -15.45 -14.59
C LEU A 282 14.65 -16.65 -14.45
N GLN A 283 15.54 -16.88 -15.40
CA GLN A 283 16.54 -17.94 -15.31
C GLN A 283 17.48 -17.71 -14.12
N ASN A 284 17.98 -16.48 -13.94
CA ASN A 284 18.82 -16.13 -12.81
C ASN A 284 18.08 -16.26 -11.47
N TRP A 285 16.82 -15.86 -11.39
CA TRP A 285 15.98 -16.03 -10.21
C TRP A 285 15.74 -17.50 -9.89
N ARG A 286 15.44 -18.32 -10.89
CA ARG A 286 15.27 -19.76 -10.75
C ARG A 286 16.53 -20.39 -10.16
N THR A 287 17.69 -20.13 -10.75
CA THR A 287 18.98 -20.63 -10.25
C THR A 287 19.27 -20.14 -8.83
N SER A 288 18.94 -18.88 -8.52
CA SER A 288 19.11 -18.32 -7.17
C SER A 288 18.17 -18.95 -6.13
N ALA A 289 16.91 -19.21 -6.50
CA ALA A 289 15.87 -19.68 -5.59
C ALA A 289 15.90 -21.21 -5.38
N PHE A 290 16.26 -21.97 -6.42
CA PHE A 290 16.15 -23.42 -6.46
C PHE A 290 17.48 -24.14 -6.74
N GLY A 291 18.52 -23.42 -7.21
CA GLY A 291 19.78 -24.03 -7.66
C GLY A 291 19.57 -24.90 -8.91
N ASP A 292 20.35 -25.97 -9.03
CA ASP A 292 20.24 -26.94 -10.13
C ASP A 292 19.10 -27.96 -9.92
N ARG A 293 18.17 -27.68 -9.01
CA ARG A 293 17.08 -28.63 -8.67
C ARG A 293 15.88 -28.38 -9.56
N VAL A 294 15.55 -29.37 -10.37
CA VAL A 294 14.25 -29.43 -11.05
C VAL A 294 13.21 -29.89 -10.04
N LEU A 295 12.30 -28.99 -9.66
CA LEU A 295 11.22 -29.27 -8.71
C LEU A 295 9.88 -29.35 -9.45
N ALA A 296 9.02 -30.24 -8.97
CA ALA A 296 7.66 -30.33 -9.47
C ALA A 296 6.87 -29.05 -9.09
N PRO A 297 5.93 -28.59 -9.95
CA PRO A 297 5.10 -27.41 -9.65
C PRO A 297 4.27 -27.55 -8.36
N THR A 298 4.01 -28.80 -7.94
CA THR A 298 3.25 -29.13 -6.74
C THR A 298 4.04 -28.97 -5.45
N ASP A 299 5.37 -28.82 -5.52
CA ASP A 299 6.25 -28.70 -4.36
C ASP A 299 5.87 -27.48 -3.49
N PRO A 300 5.65 -27.65 -2.17
CA PRO A 300 5.32 -26.55 -1.26
C PRO A 300 6.33 -25.39 -1.28
N ARG A 301 7.62 -25.68 -1.50
CA ARG A 301 8.68 -24.67 -1.60
C ARG A 301 8.51 -23.82 -2.86
N VAL A 302 8.19 -24.46 -3.99
CA VAL A 302 7.92 -23.76 -5.25
C VAL A 302 6.71 -22.84 -5.08
N LYS A 303 5.61 -23.33 -4.50
CA LYS A 303 4.43 -22.52 -4.19
C LYS A 303 4.76 -21.31 -3.30
N CYS A 304 5.50 -21.52 -2.22
CA CYS A 304 5.89 -20.44 -1.30
C CYS A 304 6.73 -19.36 -1.98
N VAL A 305 7.69 -19.75 -2.82
CA VAL A 305 8.56 -18.82 -3.54
C VAL A 305 7.79 -18.07 -4.64
N LEU A 306 6.90 -18.75 -5.37
CA LEU A 306 6.05 -18.12 -6.38
C LEU A 306 5.06 -17.12 -5.77
N GLU A 307 4.45 -17.43 -4.64
CA GLU A 307 3.55 -16.48 -3.95
C GLU A 307 4.30 -15.24 -3.45
N LYS A 308 5.55 -15.41 -2.98
CA LYS A 308 6.40 -14.25 -2.62
C LYS A 308 6.72 -13.38 -3.83
N LEU A 309 7.03 -13.99 -4.97
CA LEU A 309 7.28 -13.27 -6.21
C LEU A 309 6.01 -12.55 -6.69
N LYS A 310 4.86 -13.23 -6.66
CA LYS A 310 3.55 -12.65 -6.99
C LYS A 310 3.16 -11.47 -6.09
N THR A 311 3.51 -11.54 -4.80
CA THR A 311 3.24 -10.44 -3.85
C THR A 311 4.21 -9.27 -4.05
N ARG A 312 5.41 -9.54 -4.58
CA ARG A 312 6.44 -8.54 -4.81
C ARG A 312 6.21 -7.76 -6.10
N GLU A 313 5.75 -8.46 -7.14
CA GLU A 313 5.28 -7.87 -8.40
C GLU A 313 4.02 -7.02 -8.19
#